data_AF-A0A8S0H4C4-F1
#
_entry.id   AF-A0A8S0H4C4-F1
#
_cell.length_a   1.000
_cell.length_b   1.000
_cell.length_c   1.000
_cell.angle_alpha   90.00
_cell.angle_beta   90.00
_cell.angle_gamma   90.00
#
_symmetry.space_group_name_H-M   'P 1'
#
loop_
_entity.id
_entity.type
_entity.pdbx_description
1 polymer ?
#
loop_
_entity_poly.entity_id
_entity_poly.type
_entity_poly.pdbx_seq_one_letter_code
_entity_poly.pdbx_strand_id
1 'polypeptide(L)'
;MNSIEKELDCGRSVTDQQKIEEVTRQITEHGNELRRRYPVLNYQNALGASAMAVSVTVMVVTGVLYVKGIMPAWLCILVNALSTSIIHELEHDLIHRLYFRKQPLAHNFMMLLCWLTRPGMPSPWLRRGLHFHHHKESGTATDVEAWITTSGNPWGILRLLKLMDGFLFGFVNAVCAPGWRQKMKLLARIIRLNTPSGSCTGAAGMCSWVITCLPGWAAWQECRHQVRR
;
A
#
# COMPACT_ATOMS: atom_id res chain seq x y z
N MET A 1 4.99 -16.94 56.14
CA MET A 1 4.39 -16.66 54.81
C MET A 1 3.21 -15.75 55.05
N ASN A 2 3.35 -14.47 54.71
CA ASN A 2 2.48 -13.39 55.17
C ASN A 2 1.21 -13.30 54.32
N SER A 3 0.06 -13.09 54.96
CA SER A 3 -1.24 -12.89 54.32
C SER A 3 -1.27 -11.77 53.27
N ILE A 4 -0.29 -10.87 53.30
CA ILE A 4 -0.10 -9.78 52.33
C ILE A 4 0.30 -10.30 50.93
N GLU A 5 1.10 -11.37 50.84
CA GLU A 5 1.44 -11.99 49.54
C GLU A 5 0.23 -12.69 48.92
N LYS A 6 -0.68 -13.20 49.76
CA LYS A 6 -1.92 -13.87 49.32
C LYS A 6 -2.96 -12.88 48.81
N GLU A 7 -2.95 -11.63 49.29
CA GLU A 7 -3.81 -10.57 48.75
C GLU A 7 -3.24 -9.92 47.47
N LEU A 8 -1.91 -9.83 47.32
CA LEU A 8 -1.31 -9.35 46.06
C LEU A 8 -1.52 -10.33 44.88
N ASP A 9 -1.72 -11.62 45.17
CA ASP A 9 -1.99 -12.65 44.15
C ASP A 9 -3.49 -12.78 43.82
N CYS A 10 -4.39 -12.42 44.75
CA CYS A 10 -5.85 -12.42 44.55
C CYS A 10 -6.35 -11.18 43.76
N GLY A 11 -5.55 -10.10 43.73
CA GLY A 11 -5.87 -8.82 43.09
C GLY A 11 -5.16 -8.56 41.76
N ARG A 12 -4.40 -9.53 41.22
CA ARG A 12 -3.83 -9.42 39.86
C ARG A 12 -4.95 -9.70 38.85
N SER A 13 -5.78 -8.69 38.65
CA SER A 13 -6.67 -8.42 37.51
C SER A 13 -6.48 -9.43 36.39
N VAL A 14 -7.53 -10.16 35.99
CA VAL A 14 -7.67 -10.87 34.71
C VAL A 14 -6.52 -10.52 33.77
N THR A 15 -5.56 -11.43 33.61
CA THR A 15 -4.30 -11.18 32.91
C THR A 15 -4.62 -10.51 31.58
N ASP A 16 -3.85 -9.50 31.13
CA ASP A 16 -4.18 -8.79 29.88
C ASP A 16 -4.32 -9.75 28.69
N GLN A 17 -3.62 -10.88 28.73
CA GLN A 17 -3.80 -12.00 27.83
C GLN A 17 -5.24 -12.57 27.81
N GLN A 18 -5.86 -12.78 28.98
CA GLN A 18 -7.24 -13.24 29.11
C GLN A 18 -8.24 -12.19 28.60
N LYS A 19 -7.95 -10.89 28.79
CA LYS A 19 -8.78 -9.81 28.21
C LYS A 19 -8.71 -9.81 26.67
N ILE A 20 -7.51 -9.98 26.10
CA ILE A 20 -7.30 -10.05 24.65
C ILE A 20 -8.01 -11.27 24.05
N GLU A 21 -7.91 -12.42 24.72
CA GLU A 21 -8.57 -13.66 24.30
C GLU A 21 -10.10 -13.50 24.31
N GLU A 22 -10.64 -12.89 25.37
CA GLU A 22 -12.08 -12.64 25.47
C GLU A 22 -12.58 -11.69 24.37
N VAL A 23 -11.89 -10.57 24.13
CA VAL A 23 -12.24 -9.63 23.05
C VAL A 23 -12.16 -10.31 21.68
N THR A 24 -11.10 -11.09 21.44
CA THR A 24 -10.90 -11.82 20.18
C THR A 24 -12.00 -12.87 19.97
N ARG A 25 -12.40 -13.56 21.05
CA ARG A 25 -13.51 -14.53 21.04
C ARG A 25 -14.82 -13.85 20.67
N GLN A 26 -15.16 -12.74 21.34
CA GLN A 26 -16.38 -11.98 21.05
C GLN A 26 -16.42 -11.48 19.60
N ILE A 27 -15.31 -10.93 19.09
CA ILE A 27 -15.21 -10.47 17.69
C ILE A 27 -15.41 -11.64 16.72
N THR A 28 -14.81 -12.80 17.01
CA THR A 28 -14.92 -13.99 16.16
C THR A 28 -16.32 -14.57 16.18
N GLU A 29 -16.95 -14.66 17.35
CA GLU A 29 -18.33 -15.13 17.53
C GLU A 29 -19.30 -14.24 16.76
N HIS A 30 -19.19 -12.91 16.90
CA HIS A 30 -20.03 -11.97 16.19
C HIS A 30 -19.80 -12.02 14.67
N GLY A 31 -18.55 -12.19 14.23
CA GLY A 31 -18.24 -12.41 12.82
C GLY A 31 -18.86 -13.70 12.26
N ASN A 32 -18.94 -14.77 13.06
CA ASN A 32 -19.57 -16.01 12.68
C ASN A 32 -21.10 -15.90 12.66
N GLU A 33 -21.69 -15.19 13.62
CA GLU A 33 -23.11 -14.87 13.63
C GLU A 33 -23.51 -14.10 12.36
N LEU A 34 -22.71 -13.09 11.98
CA LEU A 34 -22.97 -12.30 10.78
C LEU A 34 -22.91 -13.17 9.51
N ARG A 35 -21.95 -14.10 9.41
CA ARG A 35 -21.87 -15.07 8.30
C ARG A 35 -23.02 -16.07 8.27
N ARG A 36 -23.57 -16.43 9.43
CA ARG A 36 -24.80 -17.25 9.51
C ARG A 36 -26.02 -16.46 9.03
N ARG A 37 -26.11 -15.19 9.42
CA ARG A 37 -27.21 -14.30 9.02
C ARG A 37 -27.15 -13.90 7.54
N TYR A 38 -25.95 -13.72 6.99
CA TYR A 38 -25.71 -13.31 5.61
C TYR A 38 -24.77 -14.31 4.91
N PRO A 39 -25.32 -15.39 4.30
CA PRO A 39 -24.53 -16.45 3.68
C PRO A 39 -23.59 -15.97 2.55
N VAL A 40 -23.90 -14.82 1.93
CA VAL A 40 -23.07 -14.16 0.91
C VAL A 40 -21.65 -13.89 1.44
N LEU A 41 -21.49 -13.58 2.74
CA LEU A 41 -20.19 -13.31 3.36
C LEU A 41 -19.27 -14.56 3.38
N ASN A 42 -19.81 -15.77 3.20
CA ASN A 42 -19.00 -16.98 3.10
C ASN A 42 -18.24 -17.05 1.76
N TYR A 43 -18.71 -16.36 0.73
CA TYR A 43 -18.06 -16.28 -0.58
C TYR A 43 -17.04 -15.14 -0.66
N GLN A 44 -16.23 -14.98 0.40
CA GLN A 44 -15.28 -13.89 0.55
C GLN A 44 -14.34 -13.73 -0.66
N ASN A 45 -13.82 -14.84 -1.20
CA ASN A 45 -12.98 -14.82 -2.42
C ASN A 45 -13.72 -14.28 -3.65
N ALA A 46 -15.00 -14.65 -3.82
CA ALA A 46 -15.80 -14.18 -4.95
C ALA A 46 -16.13 -12.69 -4.81
N LEU A 47 -16.46 -12.24 -3.60
CA LEU A 47 -16.68 -10.82 -3.30
C LEU A 47 -15.44 -9.99 -3.61
N GLY A 48 -14.27 -10.40 -3.10
CA GLY A 48 -13.00 -9.71 -3.37
C GLY A 48 -12.64 -9.68 -4.86
N ALA A 49 -12.82 -10.81 -5.57
CA ALA A 49 -12.59 -10.86 -7.01
C ALA A 49 -13.56 -9.99 -7.82
N SER A 50 -14.84 -9.98 -7.45
CA SER A 50 -15.86 -9.15 -8.10
C SER A 50 -15.60 -7.66 -7.87
N ALA A 51 -15.22 -7.26 -6.65
CA ALA A 51 -14.87 -5.89 -6.32
C ALA A 51 -13.65 -5.42 -7.14
N MET A 52 -12.60 -6.26 -7.20
CA MET A 52 -11.44 -6.00 -8.06
C MET A 52 -11.82 -5.83 -9.53
N ALA A 53 -12.62 -6.76 -10.08
CA ALA A 53 -13.03 -6.71 -11.47
C ALA A 53 -13.82 -5.43 -11.79
N VAL A 54 -14.79 -5.08 -10.94
CA VAL A 54 -15.58 -3.85 -11.08
C VAL A 54 -14.67 -2.62 -11.01
N SER A 55 -13.78 -2.52 -10.02
CA SER A 55 -12.87 -1.38 -9.90
C SER A 55 -11.94 -1.23 -11.11
N VAL A 56 -11.36 -2.33 -11.60
CA VAL A 56 -10.50 -2.31 -12.80
C VAL A 56 -11.31 -1.90 -14.04
N THR A 57 -12.50 -2.46 -14.24
CA THR A 57 -13.37 -2.10 -15.36
C THR A 57 -13.74 -0.61 -15.30
N VAL A 58 -14.11 -0.11 -14.13
CA VAL A 58 -14.42 1.32 -13.94
C VAL A 58 -13.21 2.18 -14.34
N MET A 59 -11.99 1.83 -13.90
CA MET A 59 -10.78 2.57 -14.25
C MET A 59 -10.47 2.58 -15.75
N VAL A 60 -10.67 1.45 -16.44
CA VAL A 60 -10.45 1.37 -17.89
C VAL A 60 -11.51 2.16 -18.64
N VAL A 61 -12.79 2.01 -18.26
CA VAL A 61 -13.91 2.71 -18.90
C VAL A 61 -13.78 4.23 -18.72
N THR A 62 -13.44 4.71 -17.53
CA THR A 62 -13.23 6.14 -17.26
C THR A 62 -12.06 6.70 -18.07
N GLY A 63 -10.95 5.94 -18.17
CA GLY A 63 -9.81 6.30 -19.02
C GLY A 63 -10.19 6.43 -20.49
N VAL A 64 -10.94 5.48 -21.04
CA VAL A 64 -11.41 5.52 -22.44
C VAL A 64 -12.36 6.69 -22.68
N LEU A 65 -13.30 6.92 -21.76
CA LEU A 65 -14.25 8.04 -21.86
C LEU A 65 -13.56 9.41 -21.78
N TYR A 66 -12.49 9.52 -20.99
CA TYR A 66 -11.66 10.72 -20.92
C TYR A 66 -10.92 10.97 -22.25
N VAL A 67 -10.27 9.94 -22.82
CA VAL A 67 -9.56 10.06 -24.10
C VAL A 67 -10.50 10.42 -25.25
N LYS A 68 -11.75 9.93 -25.23
CA LYS A 68 -12.80 10.31 -26.19
C LYS A 68 -13.37 11.72 -25.98
N GLY A 69 -12.94 12.43 -24.94
CA GLY A 69 -13.44 13.77 -24.61
C GLY A 69 -14.87 13.81 -24.08
N ILE A 70 -15.45 12.65 -23.73
CA ILE A 70 -16.83 12.55 -23.22
C ILE A 70 -16.89 12.96 -21.74
N MET A 71 -15.83 12.64 -20.98
CA MET A 71 -15.76 12.91 -19.55
C MET A 71 -14.73 13.99 -19.22
N PRO A 72 -15.06 14.99 -18.38
CA PRO A 72 -14.10 15.99 -17.96
C PRO A 72 -13.03 15.40 -17.03
N ALA A 73 -11.83 16.00 -17.04
CA ALA A 73 -10.67 15.51 -16.29
C ALA A 73 -10.93 15.34 -14.79
N TRP A 74 -11.61 16.31 -14.15
CA TRP A 74 -11.87 16.28 -12.71
C TRP A 74 -12.72 15.08 -12.28
N LEU A 75 -13.70 14.69 -13.10
CA LEU A 75 -14.58 13.56 -12.82
C LEU A 75 -13.83 12.24 -13.01
N CYS A 76 -13.01 12.14 -14.06
CA CYS A 76 -12.14 10.98 -14.29
C CYS A 76 -11.20 10.76 -13.10
N ILE A 77 -10.58 11.82 -12.59
CA ILE A 77 -9.71 11.78 -11.41
C ILE A 77 -10.48 11.28 -10.19
N LEU A 78 -11.67 11.82 -9.91
CA LEU A 78 -12.47 11.45 -8.74
C LEU A 78 -12.89 9.98 -8.78
N VAL A 79 -13.40 9.50 -9.91
CA VAL A 79 -13.85 8.10 -10.06
C VAL A 79 -12.66 7.14 -9.97
N ASN A 80 -11.53 7.48 -10.57
CA ASN A 80 -10.31 6.67 -10.46
C ASN A 80 -9.72 6.68 -9.05
N ALA A 81 -9.79 7.80 -8.33
CA ALA A 81 -9.37 7.87 -6.94
C ALA A 81 -10.20 6.92 -6.05
N LEU A 82 -11.52 6.92 -6.19
CA LEU A 82 -12.42 6.00 -5.47
C LEU A 82 -12.16 4.53 -5.86
N SER A 83 -11.98 4.25 -7.14
CA SER A 83 -11.68 2.88 -7.60
C SER A 83 -10.33 2.40 -7.05
N THR A 84 -9.33 3.29 -7.03
CA THR A 84 -8.00 3.02 -6.50
C THR A 84 -8.02 2.81 -4.97
N SER A 85 -8.89 3.50 -4.22
CA SER A 85 -9.01 3.28 -2.78
C SER A 85 -9.59 1.91 -2.45
N ILE A 86 -10.57 1.43 -3.25
CA ILE A 86 -11.09 0.05 -3.11
C ILE A 86 -9.99 -0.97 -3.40
N ILE A 87 -9.23 -0.77 -4.48
CA ILE A 87 -8.10 -1.64 -4.82
C ILE A 87 -7.02 -1.61 -3.74
N HIS A 88 -6.78 -0.46 -3.11
CA HIS A 88 -5.81 -0.34 -2.02
C HIS A 88 -6.20 -1.19 -0.80
N GLU A 89 -7.47 -1.16 -0.41
CA GLU A 89 -7.99 -2.00 0.68
C GLU A 89 -7.90 -3.49 0.31
N LEU A 90 -8.26 -3.85 -0.92
CA LEU A 90 -8.10 -5.23 -1.41
C LEU A 90 -6.63 -5.66 -1.38
N GLU A 91 -5.70 -4.80 -1.79
CA GLU A 91 -4.27 -5.11 -1.73
C GLU A 91 -3.81 -5.37 -0.28
N HIS A 92 -4.30 -4.57 0.67
CA HIS A 92 -4.03 -4.75 2.11
C HIS A 92 -4.53 -6.12 2.59
N ASP A 93 -5.77 -6.47 2.27
CA ASP A 93 -6.34 -7.79 2.57
C ASP A 93 -5.57 -8.95 1.91
N LEU A 94 -5.13 -8.78 0.65
CA LEU A 94 -4.34 -9.78 -0.06
C LEU A 94 -2.93 -9.92 0.53
N ILE A 95 -2.31 -8.84 0.98
CA ILE A 95 -1.02 -8.90 1.67
C ILE A 95 -1.13 -9.75 2.94
N HIS A 96 -2.24 -9.64 3.68
CA HIS A 96 -2.58 -10.48 4.83
C HIS A 96 -3.07 -11.91 4.50
N ARG A 97 -3.10 -12.30 3.21
CA ARG A 97 -3.60 -13.60 2.74
C ARG A 97 -5.03 -13.91 3.21
N LEU A 98 -5.88 -12.89 3.21
CA LEU A 98 -7.30 -13.04 3.51
C LEU A 98 -8.05 -13.70 2.36
N TYR A 99 -7.76 -13.29 1.11
CA TYR A 99 -8.34 -13.85 -0.11
C TYR A 99 -7.44 -14.89 -0.79
N PHE A 100 -8.07 -15.91 -1.37
CA PHE A 100 -7.46 -16.97 -2.19
C PHE A 100 -6.30 -17.72 -1.51
N ARG A 101 -6.38 -17.91 -0.17
CA ARG A 101 -5.34 -18.58 0.63
C ARG A 101 -4.92 -19.96 0.09
N LYS A 102 -5.86 -20.75 -0.44
CA LYS A 102 -5.62 -22.10 -0.98
C LYS A 102 -5.26 -22.11 -2.47
N GLN A 103 -5.37 -20.98 -3.17
CA GLN A 103 -5.21 -20.86 -4.62
C GLN A 103 -4.13 -19.81 -4.95
N PRO A 104 -2.84 -20.19 -4.92
CA PRO A 104 -1.74 -19.22 -5.07
C PRO A 104 -1.72 -18.52 -6.42
N LEU A 105 -2.22 -19.16 -7.49
CA LEU A 105 -2.30 -18.56 -8.82
C LEU A 105 -3.28 -17.38 -8.86
N ALA A 106 -4.52 -17.59 -8.39
CA ALA A 106 -5.53 -16.54 -8.33
C ALA A 106 -5.08 -15.39 -7.42
N HIS A 107 -4.45 -15.74 -6.30
CA HIS A 107 -3.90 -14.78 -5.36
C HIS A 107 -2.80 -13.90 -5.99
N ASN A 108 -1.81 -14.51 -6.67
CA ASN A 108 -0.74 -13.76 -7.34
C ASN A 108 -1.26 -12.93 -8.52
N PHE A 109 -2.28 -13.44 -9.23
CA PHE A 109 -2.93 -12.69 -10.30
C PHE A 109 -3.60 -11.42 -9.77
N MET A 110 -4.34 -11.51 -8.66
CA MET A 110 -4.92 -10.31 -8.03
C MET A 110 -3.86 -9.35 -7.49
N MET A 111 -2.76 -9.85 -6.89
CA MET A 111 -1.62 -9.01 -6.49
C MET A 111 -1.01 -8.28 -7.71
N LEU A 112 -0.91 -8.96 -8.86
CA LEU A 112 -0.45 -8.37 -10.11
C LEU A 112 -1.40 -7.27 -10.58
N LEU A 113 -2.72 -7.50 -10.53
CA LEU A 113 -3.71 -6.49 -10.88
C LEU A 113 -3.58 -5.25 -9.99
N CYS A 114 -3.46 -5.40 -8.67
CA CYS A 114 -3.23 -4.27 -7.75
C CYS A 114 -2.01 -3.44 -8.19
N TRP A 115 -0.91 -4.11 -8.53
CA TRP A 115 0.32 -3.47 -8.96
C TRP A 115 0.15 -2.72 -10.30
N LEU A 116 -0.52 -3.32 -11.28
CA LEU A 116 -0.78 -2.71 -12.59
C LEU A 116 -1.70 -1.49 -12.49
N THR A 117 -2.71 -1.53 -11.63
CA THR A 117 -3.66 -0.42 -11.45
C THR A 117 -3.06 0.76 -10.67
N ARG A 118 -1.96 0.54 -9.94
CA ARG A 118 -1.30 1.56 -9.13
C ARG A 118 0.21 1.59 -9.38
N PRO A 119 0.63 1.98 -10.59
CA PRO A 119 2.05 2.13 -10.89
C PRO A 119 2.66 3.23 -10.01
N GLY A 120 3.85 2.99 -9.46
CA GLY A 120 4.57 3.94 -8.60
C GLY A 120 4.61 3.61 -7.11
N MET A 121 3.83 2.61 -6.65
CA MET A 121 3.99 2.03 -5.31
C MET A 121 4.93 0.82 -5.35
N PRO A 122 5.62 0.51 -4.24
CA PRO A 122 6.40 -0.72 -4.12
C PRO A 122 5.56 -1.94 -4.46
N SER A 123 6.19 -2.94 -5.08
CA SER A 123 5.48 -4.16 -5.46
C SER A 123 4.73 -4.78 -4.28
N PRO A 124 3.48 -5.25 -4.46
CA PRO A 124 2.67 -5.79 -3.36
C PRO A 124 3.35 -6.95 -2.63
N TRP A 125 4.15 -7.76 -3.34
CA TRP A 125 4.95 -8.84 -2.74
C TRP A 125 6.04 -8.33 -1.80
N LEU A 126 6.70 -7.22 -2.14
CA LEU A 126 7.66 -6.59 -1.25
C LEU A 126 6.95 -5.94 -0.07
N ARG A 127 5.86 -5.20 -0.35
CA ARG A 127 5.08 -4.53 0.69
C ARG A 127 4.55 -5.52 1.71
N ARG A 128 4.22 -6.75 1.31
CA ARG A 128 3.84 -7.81 2.26
C ARG A 128 4.85 -8.03 3.39
N GLY A 129 6.14 -8.15 3.07
CA GLY A 129 7.17 -8.37 4.09
C GLY A 129 7.30 -7.18 5.03
N LEU A 130 7.28 -5.97 4.46
CA LEU A 130 7.35 -4.72 5.20
C LEU A 130 6.13 -4.54 6.12
N HIS A 131 4.96 -4.94 5.63
CA HIS A 131 3.70 -4.80 6.34
C HIS A 131 3.59 -5.68 7.59
N PHE A 132 4.02 -6.93 7.50
CA PHE A 132 4.11 -7.77 8.70
C PHE A 132 5.13 -7.25 9.71
N HIS A 133 6.20 -6.60 9.25
CA HIS A 133 7.15 -5.96 10.15
C HIS A 133 6.56 -4.74 10.83
N HIS A 134 5.83 -3.90 10.09
CA HIS A 134 5.10 -2.74 10.62
C HIS A 134 4.13 -3.12 11.74
N HIS A 135 3.34 -4.19 11.58
CA HIS A 135 2.43 -4.67 12.64
C HIS A 135 3.16 -5.19 13.89
N LYS A 136 4.41 -5.64 13.75
CA LYS A 136 5.19 -6.19 14.87
C LYS A 136 5.99 -5.10 15.61
N GLU A 137 6.56 -4.16 14.87
CA GLU A 137 7.51 -3.15 15.38
C GLU A 137 7.03 -1.72 15.06
N SER A 138 5.71 -1.49 15.11
CA SER A 138 5.14 -0.18 14.78
C SER A 138 5.72 0.93 15.68
N GLY A 139 6.09 2.06 15.07
CA GLY A 139 6.59 3.23 15.79
C GLY A 139 8.06 3.15 16.21
N THR A 140 8.78 2.09 15.85
CA THR A 140 10.23 2.01 16.02
C THR A 140 10.98 2.60 14.82
N ALA A 141 12.29 2.82 14.97
CA ALA A 141 13.14 3.25 13.86
C ALA A 141 13.29 2.18 12.75
N THR A 142 12.99 0.92 13.06
CA THR A 142 13.07 -0.21 12.12
C THR A 142 11.82 -0.34 11.25
N ASP A 143 10.76 0.42 11.52
CA ASP A 143 9.50 0.45 10.76
C ASP A 143 9.66 1.11 9.37
N VAL A 144 10.24 0.36 8.44
CA VAL A 144 10.49 0.82 7.06
C VAL A 144 9.19 1.14 6.31
N GLU A 145 8.07 0.48 6.62
CA GLU A 145 6.79 0.78 5.96
C GLU A 145 6.29 2.18 6.32
N ALA A 146 6.40 2.59 7.58
CA ALA A 146 6.06 3.95 7.99
C ALA A 146 6.91 5.01 7.26
N TRP A 147 8.19 4.74 7.00
CA TRP A 147 9.05 5.65 6.23
C TRP A 147 8.66 5.75 4.76
N ILE A 148 8.34 4.62 4.12
CA ILE A 148 7.91 4.55 2.71
C ILE A 148 6.54 5.19 2.51
N THR A 149 5.60 4.97 3.43
CA THR A 149 4.26 5.58 3.42
C THR A 149 4.25 7.02 3.93
N THR A 150 5.43 7.58 4.23
CA THR A 150 5.67 8.92 4.77
C THR A 150 5.22 9.17 6.21
N SER A 151 4.43 8.25 6.80
CA SER A 151 3.92 8.30 8.18
C SER A 151 5.00 8.45 9.26
N GLY A 152 6.18 7.87 9.03
CA GLY A 152 7.34 7.98 9.92
C GLY A 152 8.11 9.30 9.82
N ASN A 153 7.79 10.18 8.86
CA ASN A 153 8.43 11.50 8.76
C ASN A 153 7.68 12.55 9.60
N PRO A 154 8.39 13.50 10.23
CA PRO A 154 7.74 14.65 10.85
C PRO A 154 6.96 15.47 9.81
N TRP A 155 5.91 16.16 10.26
CA TRP A 155 5.15 17.08 9.42
C TRP A 155 6.05 18.25 8.98
N GLY A 156 6.06 18.52 7.66
CA GLY A 156 6.87 19.57 7.06
C GLY A 156 6.82 19.55 5.54
N ILE A 157 7.41 20.55 4.89
CA ILE A 157 7.40 20.72 3.42
C ILE A 157 7.95 19.48 2.70
N LEU A 158 9.00 18.86 3.25
CA LEU A 158 9.58 17.63 2.71
C LEU A 158 8.61 16.44 2.75
N ARG A 159 7.74 16.34 3.76
CA ARG A 159 6.72 15.28 3.83
C ARG A 159 5.60 15.53 2.82
N LEU A 160 5.17 16.79 2.66
CA LEU A 160 4.19 17.17 1.64
C LEU A 160 4.70 16.87 0.22
N LEU A 161 5.97 17.16 -0.05
CA LEU A 161 6.59 16.86 -1.35
C LEU A 161 6.66 15.34 -1.61
N LYS A 162 6.93 14.53 -0.58
CA LYS A 162 6.88 13.06 -0.66
C LYS A 162 5.47 12.52 -0.91
N LEU A 163 4.44 13.17 -0.35
CA LEU A 163 3.04 12.78 -0.51
C LEU A 163 2.51 13.07 -1.92
N MET A 164 3.01 14.14 -2.56
CA MET A 164 2.62 14.50 -3.92
C MET A 164 3.02 13.42 -4.92
N ASP A 165 4.28 12.95 -4.84
CA ASP A 165 4.74 11.82 -5.65
C ASP A 165 6.02 11.19 -5.04
N GLY A 166 5.88 9.96 -4.53
CA GLY A 166 6.99 9.21 -3.93
C GLY A 166 8.06 8.78 -4.94
N PHE A 167 7.69 8.63 -6.22
CA PHE A 167 8.60 8.33 -7.32
C PHE A 167 9.39 9.58 -7.73
N LEU A 168 8.75 10.73 -7.86
CA LEU A 168 9.36 12.03 -8.09
C LEU A 168 10.30 12.39 -6.94
N PHE A 169 9.92 12.14 -5.69
CA PHE A 169 10.80 12.36 -4.54
C PHE A 169 12.02 11.42 -4.56
N GLY A 170 11.83 10.14 -4.86
CA GLY A 170 12.93 9.17 -5.04
C GLY A 170 13.85 9.54 -6.19
N PHE A 171 13.29 10.00 -7.31
CA PHE A 171 14.02 10.46 -8.49
C PHE A 171 14.79 11.75 -8.21
N VAL A 172 14.17 12.76 -7.58
CA VAL A 172 14.82 14.00 -7.17
C VAL A 172 15.99 13.72 -6.22
N ASN A 173 15.83 12.83 -5.24
CA ASN A 173 16.94 12.43 -4.37
C ASN A 173 18.04 11.68 -5.12
N ALA A 174 17.69 10.80 -6.07
CA ALA A 174 18.68 10.10 -6.88
C ALA A 174 19.46 11.05 -7.80
N VAL A 175 18.80 12.08 -8.35
CA VAL A 175 19.42 13.10 -9.21
C VAL A 175 20.27 14.07 -8.39
N CYS A 176 19.84 14.42 -7.17
CA CYS A 176 20.53 15.34 -6.27
C CYS A 176 21.63 14.69 -5.40
N ALA A 177 21.79 13.37 -5.42
CA ALA A 177 22.84 12.71 -4.62
C ALA A 177 24.25 13.10 -5.11
N PRO A 178 25.18 13.49 -4.22
CA PRO A 178 26.45 14.12 -4.61
C PRO A 178 27.47 13.17 -5.27
N GLY A 179 27.23 11.86 -5.32
CA GLY A 179 28.17 10.88 -5.88
C GLY A 179 27.54 9.89 -6.87
N TRP A 180 28.17 9.68 -8.03
CA TRP A 180 27.69 8.77 -9.10
C TRP A 180 27.43 7.34 -8.63
N ARG A 181 28.27 6.80 -7.75
CA ARG A 181 28.07 5.46 -7.15
C ARG A 181 26.84 5.41 -6.24
N GLN A 182 26.50 6.50 -5.56
CA GLN A 182 25.28 6.60 -4.75
C GLN A 182 24.05 6.79 -5.63
N LYS A 183 24.15 7.62 -6.69
CA LYS A 183 23.08 7.75 -7.72
C LYS A 183 22.71 6.40 -8.32
N MET A 184 23.70 5.63 -8.78
CA MET A 184 23.46 4.33 -9.39
C MET A 184 22.92 3.29 -8.39
N LYS A 185 23.37 3.31 -7.14
CA LYS A 185 22.80 2.46 -6.07
C LYS A 185 21.34 2.84 -5.73
N LEU A 186 21.03 4.13 -5.70
CA LEU A 186 19.68 4.64 -5.46
C LEU A 186 18.74 4.31 -6.62
N LEU A 187 19.18 4.52 -7.87
CA LEU A 187 18.43 4.15 -9.07
C LEU A 187 18.18 2.64 -9.14
N ALA A 188 19.18 1.81 -8.89
CA ALA A 188 19.01 0.35 -8.86
C ALA A 188 18.01 -0.09 -7.78
N ARG A 189 17.97 0.58 -6.62
CA ARG A 189 16.97 0.33 -5.58
C ARG A 189 15.57 0.74 -6.04
N ILE A 190 15.41 1.93 -6.64
CA ILE A 190 14.12 2.41 -7.17
C ILE A 190 13.57 1.46 -8.24
N ILE A 191 14.43 0.97 -9.14
CA ILE A 191 14.05 -0.02 -10.15
C ILE A 191 13.64 -1.33 -9.46
N ARG A 192 14.44 -1.83 -8.51
CA ARG A 192 14.15 -3.07 -7.80
C ARG A 192 12.84 -3.02 -6.99
N LEU A 193 12.51 -1.86 -6.41
CA LEU A 193 11.26 -1.60 -5.70
C LEU A 193 10.03 -1.63 -6.61
N ASN A 194 10.22 -1.28 -7.89
CA ASN A 194 9.20 -1.27 -8.94
C ASN A 194 9.24 -2.50 -9.85
N THR A 195 10.12 -3.48 -9.64
CA THR A 195 10.10 -4.72 -10.41
C THR A 195 9.29 -5.81 -9.69
N PRO A 196 8.51 -6.63 -10.41
CA PRO A 196 7.56 -7.58 -9.82
C PRO A 196 8.21 -8.71 -9.02
N SER A 197 9.52 -8.93 -9.17
CA SER A 197 10.25 -9.95 -8.42
C SER A 197 11.67 -9.50 -8.08
N GLY A 198 12.00 -9.48 -6.78
CA GLY A 198 13.38 -9.54 -6.35
C GLY A 198 13.96 -10.87 -6.83
N SER A 199 14.84 -10.80 -7.83
CA SER A 199 15.47 -11.93 -8.53
C SER A 199 14.63 -12.53 -9.67
N CYS A 200 14.80 -12.00 -10.88
CA CYS A 200 14.94 -12.77 -12.11
C CYS A 200 15.59 -11.86 -13.17
N THR A 201 16.82 -12.20 -13.53
CA THR A 201 17.48 -11.80 -14.78
C THR A 201 16.61 -12.17 -15.98
N GLY A 202 16.42 -11.23 -16.90
CA GLY A 202 15.96 -11.51 -18.26
C GLY A 202 14.47 -11.26 -18.51
N ALA A 203 14.22 -10.32 -19.44
CA ALA A 203 12.99 -10.17 -20.22
C ALA A 203 11.69 -9.80 -19.46
N ALA A 204 11.64 -8.56 -18.96
CA ALA A 204 10.40 -7.78 -18.88
C ALA A 204 10.71 -6.30 -19.08
N GLY A 205 11.36 -5.99 -20.21
CA GLY A 205 11.34 -4.65 -20.75
C GLY A 205 9.94 -4.35 -21.26
N MET A 206 9.50 -3.10 -21.11
CA MET A 206 8.37 -2.50 -21.82
C MET A 206 6.96 -2.92 -21.34
N CYS A 207 6.55 -2.45 -20.16
CA CYS A 207 5.12 -2.22 -19.85
C CYS A 207 4.91 -1.00 -18.94
N SER A 208 5.83 -0.03 -18.96
CA SER A 208 5.77 1.20 -18.14
C SER A 208 5.32 2.44 -18.93
N TRP A 209 4.55 2.27 -20.02
CA TRP A 209 4.29 3.33 -21.00
C TRP A 209 2.82 3.52 -21.39
N VAL A 210 1.83 3.23 -20.53
CA VAL A 210 0.42 3.38 -20.93
C VAL A 210 -0.41 4.37 -20.10
N ILE A 211 0.01 4.86 -18.92
CA ILE A 211 -0.85 5.79 -18.17
C ILE A 211 -0.02 6.88 -17.48
N THR A 212 0.33 7.91 -18.24
CA THR A 212 0.28 9.32 -17.80
C THR A 212 0.46 10.24 -19.01
N CYS A 213 -0.63 10.39 -19.76
CA CYS A 213 -0.91 11.65 -20.44
C CYS A 213 -1.53 12.60 -19.41
N LEU A 214 -0.71 13.49 -18.85
CA LEU A 214 -1.14 14.78 -18.35
C LEU A 214 -0.16 15.82 -18.92
N PRO A 215 -0.58 16.62 -19.91
CA PRO A 215 0.24 17.70 -20.44
C PRO A 215 0.23 18.87 -19.45
N GLY A 216 1.39 19.49 -19.26
CA GLY A 216 1.50 20.80 -18.62
C GLY A 216 2.17 20.77 -17.26
N TRP A 217 3.48 21.05 -17.25
CA TRP A 217 4.07 22.13 -16.45
C TRP A 217 5.55 22.30 -16.84
N ALA A 218 5.75 22.73 -18.09
CA ALA A 218 6.98 23.38 -18.50
C ALA A 218 6.93 24.84 -18.02
N ALA A 219 7.22 25.09 -16.74
CA ALA A 219 7.49 26.43 -16.20
C ALA A 219 7.91 26.38 -14.71
N TRP A 220 9.06 25.77 -14.37
CA TRP A 220 9.72 26.07 -13.10
C TRP A 220 11.22 25.75 -13.15
N GLN A 221 11.88 26.23 -14.21
CA GLN A 221 13.34 26.15 -14.38
C GLN A 221 14.11 27.39 -13.87
N GLU A 222 13.45 28.38 -13.27
CA GLU A 222 14.09 29.65 -12.90
C GLU A 222 13.94 29.95 -11.39
N CYS A 223 14.72 29.28 -10.53
CA CYS A 223 15.10 29.81 -9.20
C CYS A 223 16.18 28.97 -8.52
N ARG A 224 17.20 28.53 -9.29
CA ARG A 224 18.38 27.83 -8.76
C ARG A 224 19.55 28.79 -8.48
N HIS A 225 19.27 30.00 -7.98
CA HIS A 225 20.28 30.91 -7.44
C HIS A 225 19.63 31.84 -6.40
N GLN A 226 19.70 31.47 -5.10
CA GLN A 226 19.81 32.35 -3.93
C GLN A 226 19.26 31.69 -2.64
N VAL A 227 19.91 30.64 -2.10
CA VAL A 227 20.08 30.49 -0.64
C VAL A 227 21.36 29.66 -0.41
N ARG A 228 22.51 30.23 -0.80
CA ARG A 228 23.77 30.03 -0.10
C ARG A 228 24.06 31.33 0.64
N ARG A 229 23.48 31.47 1.83
CA ARG A 229 24.06 32.11 3.01
C ARG A 229 23.46 31.41 4.22
#